data_AF-A0A1D7XQP5-F1
#
_entry.id   AF-A0A1D7XQP5-F1
#
_cell.length_a   1.000
_cell.length_b   1.000
_cell.length_c   1.000
_cell.angle_alpha   90.00
_cell.angle_beta   90.00
_cell.angle_gamma   90.00
#
_symmetry.space_group_name_H-M   'P 1'
#
loop_
_entity.id
_entity.type
_entity.pdbx_description
1 polymer ?
#
loop_
_entity_poly.entity_id
_entity_poly.type
_entity_poly.pdbx_seq_one_letter_code
_entity_poly.pdbx_strand_id
1 'polypeptide(L)' 'MGLLLMRNFKWGTTFVNFENFTDRRQSRFSPLVLPPHDNPEFPEIYAPTDGFIFSVGVIIKPFGQKR' A
#
# COMPACT_ATOMS: atom_id res chain seq x y z
N MET A 1 -3.24 7.69 3.81
CA MET A 1 -3.09 8.63 2.67
C MET A 1 -2.14 8.00 1.67
N GLY A 2 -2.51 7.97 0.40
CA GLY A 2 -1.66 7.45 -0.67
C GLY A 2 -1.68 8.36 -1.90
N LEU A 3 -0.67 8.19 -2.76
CA LEU A 3 -0.51 8.91 -4.02
C LEU A 3 -0.04 7.92 -5.09
N LEU A 4 -0.84 7.81 -6.15
CA LEU A 4 -0.49 7.04 -7.34
C LEU A 4 -0.19 8.01 -8.49
N LEU A 5 0.99 7.89 -9.08
CA LEU A 5 1.40 8.61 -10.28
C LEU A 5 1.62 7.61 -11.40
N MET A 6 1.06 7.90 -12.57
CA MET A 6 1.22 7.05 -13.76
C MET A 6 1.58 7.90 -14.98
N ARG A 7 2.52 7.41 -15.78
CA ARG A 7 2.90 8.02 -17.05
C ARG A 7 2.77 7.00 -18.18
N ASN A 8 1.96 7.35 -19.17
CA ASN A 8 1.76 6.55 -20.37
C ASN A 8 2.78 6.92 -21.47
N PHE A 9 3.33 5.89 -22.11
CA PHE A 9 4.22 5.95 -23.27
C PHE A 9 3.62 5.09 -24.40
N LYS A 10 4.12 5.27 -25.63
CA LYS A 10 3.65 4.48 -26.77
C LYS A 10 3.84 2.96 -26.58
N TRP A 11 4.92 2.57 -25.90
CA TRP A 11 5.33 1.17 -25.70
C TRP A 11 4.87 0.58 -24.37
N GLY A 12 4.27 1.37 -23.46
CA GLY A 12 4.01 0.92 -22.10
C GLY A 12 3.64 2.05 -21.15
N THR A 13 3.49 1.74 -19.87
CA THR A 13 3.13 2.68 -18.81
C THR A 13 4.09 2.50 -17.64
N THR A 14 4.61 3.59 -17.07
CA THR A 14 5.30 3.53 -15.79
C THR A 14 4.39 4.03 -14.68
N PHE A 15 4.54 3.50 -13.48
CA PHE A 15 3.80 3.94 -12.32
C PHE A 15 4.68 3.99 -11.07
N VAL A 16 4.30 4.89 -10.17
CA VAL A 16 4.87 5.03 -8.85
C VAL A 16 3.71 5.16 -7.86
N ASN A 17 3.71 4.33 -6.83
CA ASN A 17 2.70 4.35 -5.77
C ASN A 17 3.38 4.62 -4.42
N PHE A 18 2.82 5.58 -3.69
CA PHE A 18 3.15 5.87 -2.31
C PHE A 18 1.93 5.53 -1.46
N GLU A 19 2.09 4.66 -0.48
CA GLU A 19 1.04 4.35 0.48
C GLU A 19 1.48 4.75 1.88
N ASN A 20 0.51 5.12 2.70
CA ASN A 20 0.71 5.54 4.07
C ASN A 20 1.80 6.62 4.25
N PHE A 21 1.71 7.73 3.49
CA PHE A 21 2.72 8.82 3.51
C PHE A 21 3.01 9.38 4.91
N THR A 22 2.03 9.36 5.81
CA THR A 22 2.15 9.85 7.20
C THR A 22 2.59 8.77 8.19
N ASP A 23 2.88 7.55 7.73
CA ASP A 23 3.28 6.40 8.55
C ASP A 23 2.33 6.15 9.74
N ARG A 24 1.01 6.28 9.51
CA ARG A 24 0.00 5.95 10.52
C ARG A 24 -0.14 4.45 10.58
N ARG A 25 0.15 3.86 11.73
CA ARG A 25 0.04 2.42 11.98
C ARG A 25 -0.86 2.15 13.17
N GLN A 26 -1.73 1.17 13.06
CA GLN A 26 -2.64 0.79 14.15
C GLN A 26 -1.87 0.45 15.45
N SER A 27 -0.75 -0.26 15.32
CA SER A 27 0.12 -0.65 16.44
C SER A 27 0.68 0.52 17.26
N ARG A 28 0.67 1.74 16.72
CA ARG A 28 1.09 2.96 17.45
C ARG A 28 0.03 3.50 18.39
N PHE A 29 -1.23 3.13 18.20
CA PHE A 29 -2.37 3.68 18.94
C PHE A 29 -3.11 2.61 19.76
N SER A 30 -2.98 1.33 19.42
CA SER A 30 -3.62 0.23 20.13
C SER A 30 -2.80 -1.07 20.04
N PRO A 31 -2.84 -1.93 21.06
CA PRO A 31 -2.24 -3.26 20.97
C PRO A 31 -2.90 -4.09 19.86
N LEU A 32 -2.10 -4.82 19.09
CA LEU A 32 -2.59 -5.69 18.03
C LEU A 32 -3.07 -7.06 18.53
N VAL A 33 -2.67 -7.44 19.74
CA VAL A 33 -3.01 -8.72 20.37
C VAL A 33 -3.55 -8.40 21.75
N LEU A 34 -4.79 -8.78 22.02
CA LEU A 34 -5.39 -8.67 23.33
C LEU A 34 -5.11 -9.95 24.12
N PRO A 35 -4.88 -9.85 25.44
CA PRO A 35 -4.73 -11.02 26.31
C PRO A 35 -6.05 -11.82 26.40
N PRO A 36 -5.97 -13.11 26.75
CA PRO A 36 -4.77 -13.83 27.18
C PRO A 36 -3.96 -14.41 25.99
N HIS A 37 -2.64 -14.51 26.10
CA HIS A 37 -1.76 -14.84 24.95
C HIS A 37 -1.82 -16.31 24.49
N ASP A 38 -2.39 -17.17 25.32
CA ASP A 38 -2.69 -18.58 25.05
C ASP A 38 -4.02 -18.78 24.29
N ASN A 39 -4.90 -17.77 24.30
CA ASN A 39 -6.08 -17.68 23.44
C ASN A 39 -6.33 -16.22 23.02
N PRO A 40 -5.53 -15.66 22.11
CA PRO A 40 -5.55 -14.24 21.81
C PRO A 40 -6.78 -13.82 21.00
N GLU A 41 -7.29 -12.64 21.31
CA GLU A 41 -8.27 -11.93 20.48
C GLU A 41 -7.59 -10.78 19.73
N PHE A 42 -8.02 -10.55 18.49
CA PHE A 42 -7.48 -9.50 17.63
C PHE A 42 -8.52 -8.37 17.47
N PRO A 43 -8.14 -7.12 17.74
CA PRO A 43 -9.04 -5.99 17.52
C PRO A 43 -9.25 -5.75 16.02
N GLU A 44 -10.38 -5.14 15.67
CA GLU A 44 -10.69 -4.78 14.29
C GLU A 44 -9.61 -3.89 13.68
N ILE A 45 -9.37 -4.08 12.38
CA ILE A 45 -8.37 -3.30 11.63
C ILE A 45 -9.02 -2.01 11.15
N TYR A 46 -8.61 -0.88 11.73
CA TYR A 46 -9.14 0.46 11.39
C TYR A 46 -8.07 1.41 10.83
N ALA A 47 -6.79 1.05 10.96
CA ALA A 47 -5.67 1.80 10.40
C ALA A 47 -4.69 0.82 9.71
N PRO A 48 -3.81 1.30 8.82
CA PRO A 48 -2.82 0.44 8.19
C PRO A 48 -2.00 -0.33 9.23
N THR A 49 -1.78 -1.63 8.98
CA THR A 49 -0.87 -2.45 9.77
C THR A 49 0.58 -2.16 9.38
N ASP A 50 0.80 -1.95 8.08
CA ASP A 50 2.09 -1.63 7.50
C ASP A 50 2.41 -0.13 7.53
N GLY A 51 3.71 0.16 7.46
CA GLY A 51 4.21 1.52 7.42
C GLY A 51 4.07 2.20 6.07
N PHE A 52 4.91 3.21 5.84
CA PHE A 52 5.11 3.80 4.52
C PHE A 52 5.55 2.73 3.51
N ILE A 53 4.87 2.66 2.36
CA ILE A 53 5.20 1.74 1.26
C ILE A 53 5.45 2.57 0.01
N PHE A 54 6.54 2.22 -0.69
CA PHE A 54 6.90 2.80 -1.97
C PHE A 54 7.04 1.68 -3.01
N SER A 55 6.26 1.78 -4.09
CA SER A 55 6.25 0.81 -5.18
C SER A 55 6.46 1.51 -6.51
N VAL A 56 7.32 0.96 -7.35
CA VAL A 56 7.55 1.43 -8.72
C VAL A 56 7.40 0.26 -9.69
N GLY A 57 6.82 0.50 -10.85
CA GLY A 57 6.67 -0.54 -11.85
C GLY A 57 6.54 -0.03 -13.28
N VAL A 58 6.72 -0.97 -14.21
CA VAL A 58 6.61 -0.75 -15.64
C VAL A 58 5.68 -1.80 -16.22
N ILE A 59 4.67 -1.35 -16.94
CA ILE A 59 3.75 -2.17 -17.72
C ILE A 59 4.18 -2.07 -19.18
N ILE A 60 4.73 -3.14 -19.73
CA ILE A 60 5.15 -3.19 -21.14
C ILE A 60 3.93 -3.56 -22.00
N LYS A 61 3.69 -2.78 -23.06
CA LYS A 61 2.60 -2.98 -24.03
C LYS A 61 3.21 -3.16 -25.43
N PRO A 62 3.59 -4.39 -25.80
CA PRO A 62 4.34 -4.66 -27.04
C PRO A 62 3.56 -4.29 -28.32
N PHE A 63 2.23 -4.25 -28.26
CA PHE A 63 1.36 -3.84 -29.37
C PHE A 63 0.86 -2.39 -29.25
N GLY A 64 1.45 -1.61 -28.34
CA GLY A 64 1.13 -0.21 -28.07
C GLY A 64 -0.22 0.03 -27.38
N GLN A 65 -0.38 1.22 -26.80
CA GLN A 65 -1.71 1.69 -26.39
C GLN A 65 -2.45 2.20 -27.64
N LYS A 66 -3.44 1.43 -28.12
CA LYS A 66 -4.46 1.99 -29.01
C LYS A 66 -5.16 3.10 -28.22
N ARG A 67 -5.15 4.30 -28.78
CA ARG A 67 -5.79 5.50 -28.22
C ARG A 67 -7.28 5.29 -28.09
#